data_AF-A0A271IUN0-F1
#
_entry.id   AF-A0A271IUN0-F1
#
_cell.length_a   1.000
_cell.length_b   1.000
_cell.length_c   1.000
_cell.angle_alpha   90.00
_cell.angle_beta   90.00
_cell.angle_gamma   90.00
#
_symmetry.space_group_name_H-M   'P 1'
#
loop_
_entity.id
_entity.type
_entity.pdbx_description
1 polymer ?
#
loop_
_entity_poly.entity_id
_entity_poly.type
_entity_poly.pdbx_seq_one_letter_code
_entity_poly.pdbx_strand_id
1 'polypeptide(L)' 'MLADVGIHSADDLREVGAVMAYRMVRHRYAGATRHLLYALVGALDDRHWASFSEDEKRAIQERAAGTLDVGPASP' A
#
# COMPACT_ATOMS: atom_id res chain seq x y z
N MET A 1 -7.48 -8.68 5.00
CA MET A 1 -6.46 -7.62 5.13
C MET A 1 -6.79 -6.39 4.29
N LEU A 2 -6.94 -6.48 2.96
CA LEU A 2 -7.34 -5.35 2.11
C LEU A 2 -8.84 -5.01 2.25
N ALA A 3 -9.71 -6.02 2.26
CA ALA A 3 -11.14 -5.83 2.51
C ALA A 3 -11.43 -5.16 3.87
N ASP A 4 -10.59 -5.40 4.88
CA ASP A 4 -10.72 -4.82 6.21
C ASP A 4 -10.40 -3.31 6.27
N VAL A 5 -9.83 -2.79 5.18
CA VAL A 5 -9.57 -1.35 4.98
C VAL A 5 -10.39 -0.79 3.82
N GLY A 6 -11.43 -1.51 3.37
CA GLY A 6 -12.36 -1.06 2.34
C GLY A 6 -11.90 -1.25 0.89
N ILE A 7 -10.86 -2.06 0.65
CA ILE A 7 -10.38 -2.37 -0.71
C ILE A 7 -10.84 -3.77 -1.09
N HIS A 8 -11.83 -3.83 -1.97
CA HIS A 8 -12.48 -5.07 -2.44
C HIS A 8 -12.17 -5.38 -3.90
N SER A 9 -11.77 -4.38 -4.68
CA SER A 9 -11.49 -4.52 -6.11
C SER A 9 -10.16 -3.88 -6.53
N ALA A 10 -9.71 -4.19 -7.74
CA ALA A 10 -8.59 -3.51 -8.36
C ALA A 10 -8.89 -2.03 -8.63
N ASP A 11 -10.17 -1.68 -8.88
CA ASP A 11 -10.60 -0.30 -9.05
C ASP A 11 -10.53 0.48 -7.73
N ASP A 12 -10.95 -0.11 -6.63
CA ASP A 12 -10.79 0.49 -5.29
C ASP A 12 -9.30 0.75 -4.99
N LEU A 13 -8.43 -0.19 -5.37
CA LEU A 13 -6.99 -0.03 -5.22
C LEU A 13 -6.43 1.08 -6.11
N ARG A 14 -6.96 1.28 -7.32
CA ARG A 14 -6.55 2.38 -8.23
C ARG A 14 -6.99 3.73 -7.68
N GLU A 15 -8.20 3.81 -7.13
CA GLU A 15 -8.73 5.03 -6.52
C GLU A 15 -7.95 5.43 -5.28
N VAL A 16 -7.65 4.47 -4.39
CA VAL A 16 -6.92 4.72 -3.14
C VAL A 16 -5.41 4.89 -3.39
N GLY A 17 -4.85 4.10 -4.31
CA GLY A 17 -3.43 4.02 -4.60
C GLY A 17 -2.65 3.09 -3.65
N ALA A 18 -1.63 2.41 -4.17
CA ALA A 18 -0.88 1.36 -3.48
C ALA A 18 -0.23 1.82 -2.16
N VAL A 19 0.33 3.05 -2.13
CA VAL A 19 1.01 3.58 -0.95
C VAL A 19 0.01 3.87 0.18
N MET A 20 -1.17 4.42 -0.15
CA MET A 20 -2.20 4.71 0.84
C MET A 20 -2.83 3.42 1.36
N ALA A 21 -3.17 2.49 0.46
CA ALA A 21 -3.64 1.16 0.80
C ALA A 21 -2.69 0.44 1.78
N TYR A 22 -1.38 0.45 1.49
CA TYR A 22 -0.37 -0.12 2.39
C TYR A 22 -0.38 0.55 3.77
N ARG A 23 -0.48 1.89 3.83
CA ARG A 23 -0.49 2.61 5.09
C ARG A 23 -1.74 2.30 5.92
N MET A 24 -2.92 2.22 5.29
CA MET A 24 -4.18 1.83 5.96
C MET A 24 -4.06 0.44 6.56
N VAL A 25 -3.51 -0.50 5.79
CA VAL A 25 -3.26 -1.86 6.25
C VAL A 25 -2.23 -1.89 7.38
N ARG A 26 -1.14 -1.12 7.29
CA ARG A 26 -0.10 -1.05 8.33
C ARG A 26 -0.62 -0.44 9.63
N HIS A 27 -1.53 0.53 9.56
CA HIS A 27 -2.17 1.13 10.72
C HIS A 27 -3.06 0.12 11.46
N ARG A 28 -3.82 -0.71 10.72
CA ARG A 28 -4.69 -1.74 11.30
C ARG A 28 -3.93 -3.01 11.72
N TYR A 29 -2.87 -3.37 10.98
CA TYR A 29 -2.08 -4.57 11.17
C TYR A 29 -0.59 -4.21 11.25
N ALA A 30 -0.05 -4.14 12.47
CA ALA A 30 1.36 -3.79 12.71
C ALA A 30 2.38 -4.68 11.97
N GLY A 31 1.97 -5.88 11.53
CA GLY A 31 2.78 -6.82 10.75
C GLY A 31 2.76 -6.64 9.23
N ALA A 32 2.17 -5.57 8.68
CA ALA A 32 2.19 -5.33 7.24
C ALA A 32 3.63 -5.27 6.71
N THR A 33 3.95 -6.15 5.74
CA THR A 33 5.33 -6.34 5.25
C THR A 33 5.62 -5.49 4.03
N ARG A 34 6.91 -5.26 3.74
CA ARG A 34 7.35 -4.60 2.50
C ARG A 34 6.92 -5.36 1.24
N HIS A 35 6.79 -6.69 1.30
CA HIS A 35 6.28 -7.47 0.18
C HIS A 35 4.84 -7.10 -0.18
N LEU A 36 4.00 -6.79 0.82
CA LEU A 36 2.65 -6.30 0.54
C LEU A 36 2.69 -4.96 -0.21
N LEU A 37 3.55 -4.03 0.21
CA LEU A 37 3.71 -2.74 -0.47
C LEU A 37 4.08 -2.95 -1.95
N TYR A 38 5.04 -3.82 -2.25
CA TYR A 38 5.43 -4.09 -3.64
C TYR A 38 4.36 -4.82 -4.43
N ALA A 39 3.62 -5.73 -3.80
CA ALA A 39 2.49 -6.40 -4.46
C ALA A 39 1.40 -5.40 -4.86
N LEU A 40 1.11 -4.41 -4.01
CA LEU A 40 0.13 -3.37 -4.30
C LEU A 40 0.59 -2.45 -5.45
N VAL A 41 1.86 -2.05 -5.46
CA VAL A 41 2.41 -1.25 -6.58
C VAL A 41 2.40 -2.07 -7.87
N GLY A 42 2.87 -3.30 -7.82
CA GLY A 42 2.88 -4.21 -8.97
C GLY A 42 1.48 -4.51 -9.53
N ALA A 43 0.46 -4.60 -8.67
CA ALA A 43 -0.92 -4.80 -9.11
C ALA A 43 -1.48 -3.59 -9.88
N LEU A 44 -1.01 -2.38 -9.60
CA LEU A 44 -1.41 -1.18 -10.35
C LEU A 44 -0.66 -1.05 -11.68
N ASP A 45 0.60 -1.48 -11.71
CA ASP A 45 1.47 -1.39 -12.89
C ASP A 45 1.44 -2.64 -13.79
N ASP A 46 0.63 -3.65 -13.44
CA ASP A 46 0.64 -4.99 -14.05
C ASP A 46 2.05 -5.62 -14.10
N ARG A 47 2.83 -5.42 -13.03
CA ARG A 47 4.23 -5.85 -12.91
C ARG A 47 4.42 -6.79 -11.74
N HIS A 48 5.16 -7.88 -11.96
CA HIS A 48 5.58 -8.74 -10.85
C HIS A 48 6.60 -8.00 -9.95
N TRP A 49 6.44 -8.10 -8.63
CA TRP A 49 7.27 -7.37 -7.65
C TRP A 49 8.78 -7.65 -7.76
N ALA A 50 9.16 -8.82 -8.26
CA ALA A 50 10.57 -9.18 -8.50
C ALA A 50 11.22 -8.39 -9.65
N SER A 51 10.42 -7.71 -10.49
CA SER A 51 10.90 -6.88 -11.60
C SER A 51 11.34 -5.48 -11.17
N PHE A 52 11.09 -5.08 -9.92
CA PHE A 52 11.55 -3.79 -9.41
C PHE A 52 13.05 -3.84 -9.12
N SER A 53 13.77 -2.86 -9.64
CA SER A 53 15.14 -2.54 -9.24
C SER A 53 15.20 -2.11 -7.78
N GLU A 54 16.41 -2.15 -7.19
CA GLU A 54 16.61 -1.70 -5.81
C GLU A 54 16.30 -0.20 -5.63
N ASP A 55 16.57 0.62 -6.65
CA ASP A 55 16.24 2.05 -6.63
C ASP A 55 14.71 2.29 -6.66
N GLU A 56 13.96 1.54 -7.47
CA GLU A 56 12.48 1.57 -7.47
C GLU A 56 11.94 1.15 -6.09
N LYS A 57 12.46 0.05 -5.52
CA LYS A 57 12.06 -0.43 -4.19
C LYS A 57 12.35 0.61 -3.10
N ARG A 58 13.48 1.32 -3.18
CA ARG A 58 13.84 2.39 -2.23
C ARG A 58 12.86 3.56 -2.35
N ALA A 59 12.59 4.05 -3.56
CA ALA A 59 11.64 5.13 -3.79
C ALA A 59 10.21 4.76 -3.31
N ILE A 60 9.77 3.53 -3.54
CA ILE A 60 8.49 3.02 -3.06
C ILE A 60 8.44 3.00 -1.52
N GLN A 61 9.50 2.52 -0.86
CA GLN A 61 9.60 2.51 0.60
C GLN A 61 9.61 3.92 1.20
N GLU A 62 10.34 4.86 0.59
CA GLU A 62 10.39 6.27 1.04
C GLU A 62 9.00 6.92 0.99
N ARG A 63 8.26 6.72 -0.11
CA ARG A 63 6.87 7.20 -0.23
C ARG A 63 5.94 6.62 0.84
N ALA A 64 6.19 5.37 1.26
CA ALA A 64 5.39 4.67 2.26
C ALA A 64 5.80 4.94 3.71
N ALA A 65 6.96 5.58 3.96
CA ALA A 65 7.46 5.85 5.30
C ALA A 65 6.63 6.90 6.06
N GLY A 66 5.84 7.71 5.36
CA GLY A 66 4.97 8.71 5.98
C GLY A 66 3.88 8.11 6.89
N THR A 67 3.69 8.69 8.07
CA THR A 67 2.61 8.35 9.01
C THR A 67 1.26 8.80 8.45
N LEU A 68 0.23 7.95 8.49
CA LEU A 68 -1.14 8.40 8.18
C LEU A 68 -1.50 9.53 9.14
N ASP A 69 -1.68 10.74 8.60
CA ASP A 69 -2.37 11.79 9.33
C ASP A 69 -3.87 11.53 9.18
N VAL A 70 -4.33 10.47 9.85
CA VAL A 70 -5.75 10.24 10.04
C VAL A 70 -6.17 11.20 11.15
N GLY A 71 -6.68 12.37 10.76
CA GLY A 71 -7.55 13.15 11.65
C GLY A 71 -8.58 12.21 12.28
N PRO A 72 -9.00 12.47 13.54
CA PRO A 72 -9.71 11.49 14.37
C PRO A 72 -10.82 10.84 13.55
N ALA A 73 -10.77 9.51 13.46
CA ALA A 73 -11.73 8.71 12.72
C ALA A 73 -13.15 9.23 13.06
N SER A 74 -13.86 9.72 12.04
CA SER A 74 -15.24 10.12 12.22
C SER A 74 -16.05 8.89 12.67
N PRO A 75 -16.99 9.09 13.62
CA PRO A 75 -17.58 8.03 14.44
C PRO A 75 -18.43 7.02 13.67
#